data_AF-A0A2M9IQH3-F1
#
_entry.id   AF-A0A2M9IQH3-F1
#
_cell.length_a   1.000
_cell.length_b   1.000
_cell.length_c   1.000
_cell.angle_alpha   90.00
_cell.angle_beta   90.00
_cell.angle_gamma   90.00
#
_symmetry.space_group_name_H-M   'P 1'
#
loop_
_entity.id
_entity.type
_entity.pdbx_description
1 polymer ?
#
loop_
_entity_poly.entity_id
_entity_poly.type
_entity_poly.pdbx_seq_one_letter_code
_entity_poly.pdbx_strand_id
1 'polypeptide(L)'
;MSLPHAILTALLEKPSSGLELTRRFDKSIGYFWSATHQQIYRELGRLEAAGLIRGLPAKEPARGQKKDYEVLPAGREELGRWTATSQDPKPYRDALLLRLRAAAVVGTAGLRVDLERHLELHERQLAEYREIEERDFPPGKDSPEDRLRHLVLRGGVDLETFWTQWLRHALEEFTELPGEQTERSGQDGELPGGGVELPGGDQGSPGGVPESLGGEAELHGGEAEWPGRGPE
;
A
#
# COMPACT_ATOMS: atom_id res chain seq x y z
N MET A 1 13.79 0.09 -6.62
CA MET A 1 13.58 -0.68 -5.38
C MET A 1 14.00 0.18 -4.20
N SER A 2 13.17 0.36 -3.16
CA SER A 2 13.43 1.36 -2.09
C SER A 2 13.72 0.76 -0.71
N LEU A 3 13.28 -0.47 -0.42
CA LEU A 3 13.42 -1.06 0.92
C LEU A 3 14.88 -1.20 1.39
N PRO A 4 15.85 -1.63 0.54
CA PRO A 4 17.27 -1.67 0.95
C PRO A 4 17.77 -0.29 1.41
N HIS A 5 17.41 0.77 0.67
CA HIS A 5 17.76 2.15 0.99
C HIS A 5 17.07 2.64 2.27
N ALA A 6 15.81 2.29 2.48
CA ALA A 6 15.11 2.60 3.73
C ALA A 6 15.80 1.96 4.95
N ILE A 7 16.25 0.71 4.81
CA ILE A 7 16.99 0.00 5.87
C ILE A 7 18.35 0.66 6.12
N LEU A 8 19.09 1.00 5.06
CA LEU A 8 20.38 1.70 5.17
C LEU A 8 20.21 3.05 5.87
N THR A 9 19.24 3.87 5.46
CA THR A 9 18.92 5.15 6.11
C THR A 9 18.63 4.95 7.60
N ALA A 10 17.76 3.99 7.95
CA ALA A 10 17.38 3.73 9.32
C ALA A 10 18.56 3.31 10.22
N LEU A 11 19.45 2.46 9.70
CA LEU A 11 20.66 2.01 10.39
C LEU A 11 21.71 3.12 10.51
N LEU A 12 21.78 4.02 9.55
CA LEU A 12 22.67 5.20 9.60
C LEU A 12 22.23 6.22 10.65
N GLU A 13 20.92 6.44 10.79
CA GLU A 13 20.38 7.27 11.86
C GLU A 13 20.66 6.68 13.23
N LYS A 14 20.52 5.35 13.36
CA LYS A 14 20.81 4.63 14.60
C LYS A 14 21.08 3.14 14.32
N PRO A 15 22.31 2.66 14.60
CA PRO A 15 22.59 1.23 14.60
C PRO A 15 21.62 0.48 15.49
N SER A 16 21.07 -0.63 15.00
CA SER A 16 20.02 -1.36 15.71
C SER A 16 19.94 -2.82 15.27
N SER A 17 19.37 -3.65 16.13
CA SER A 17 19.03 -5.03 15.79
C SER A 17 17.88 -5.10 14.79
N GLY A 18 17.76 -6.24 14.09
CA GLY A 18 16.62 -6.48 13.19
C GLY A 18 15.26 -6.27 13.85
N LEU A 19 15.11 -6.70 15.11
CA LEU A 19 13.86 -6.51 15.88
C LEU A 19 13.60 -5.05 16.26
N GLU A 20 14.64 -4.28 16.55
CA GLU A 20 14.49 -2.86 16.82
C GLU A 20 14.21 -2.09 15.54
N LEU A 21 14.79 -2.52 14.43
CA LEU A 21 14.54 -1.97 13.12
C LEU A 21 13.08 -2.18 12.71
N THR A 22 12.52 -3.39 12.87
CA THR A 22 11.09 -3.62 12.58
C THR A 22 10.18 -2.73 13.42
N ARG A 23 10.46 -2.59 14.72
CA ARG A 23 9.71 -1.68 15.61
C ARG A 23 9.81 -0.20 15.20
N ARG A 24 10.95 0.23 14.64
CA ARG A 24 11.13 1.59 14.12
C ARG A 24 10.40 1.79 12.79
N PHE A 25 10.38 0.77 11.94
CA PHE A 25 9.54 0.79 10.74
C PHE A 25 8.07 0.92 11.11
N ASP A 26 7.59 0.19 12.11
CA ASP A 26 6.20 0.30 12.57
C ASP A 26 5.85 1.68 13.17
N LYS A 27 6.84 2.47 13.64
CA LYS A 27 6.62 3.71 14.40
C LYS A 27 7.04 5.01 13.72
N SER A 28 7.98 5.01 12.78
CA SER A 28 8.54 6.26 12.24
C SER A 28 8.83 6.23 10.74
N ILE A 29 9.11 5.05 10.17
CA ILE A 29 9.42 4.90 8.74
C ILE A 29 8.21 4.37 7.96
N GLY A 30 7.28 3.70 8.63
CA GLY A 30 6.07 3.11 8.07
C GLY A 30 5.13 4.12 7.40
N TYR A 31 5.27 5.41 7.72
CA TYR A 31 4.52 6.51 7.12
C TYR A 31 4.75 6.63 5.60
N PHE A 32 5.94 6.27 5.11
CA PHE A 32 6.29 6.40 3.67
C PHE A 32 6.78 5.10 3.05
N TRP A 33 7.08 4.11 3.88
CA TRP A 33 7.53 2.82 3.42
C TRP A 33 7.03 1.70 4.31
N SER A 34 6.01 0.98 3.86
CA SER A 34 5.54 -0.24 4.51
C SER A 34 6.41 -1.42 4.10
N ALA A 35 6.87 -2.18 5.10
CA ALA A 35 7.57 -3.43 4.87
C ALA A 35 7.22 -4.40 6.00
N THR A 36 6.90 -5.64 5.64
CA THR A 36 6.65 -6.68 6.63
C THR A 36 7.96 -7.01 7.35
N HIS A 37 7.85 -7.52 8.58
CA HIS A 37 9.03 -7.95 9.35
C HIS A 37 9.85 -8.97 8.54
N GLN A 38 9.19 -9.90 7.87
CA GLN A 38 9.85 -10.88 7.00
C GLN A 38 10.62 -10.23 5.84
N GLN A 39 10.05 -9.21 5.19
CA GLN A 39 10.76 -8.46 4.15
C GLN A 39 12.00 -7.76 4.71
N ILE A 40 11.90 -7.14 5.89
CA ILE A 40 13.03 -6.48 6.55
C ILE A 40 14.16 -7.47 6.85
N TYR A 41 13.86 -8.63 7.45
CA TYR A 41 14.88 -9.64 7.74
C TYR A 41 15.52 -10.21 6.48
N ARG A 42 14.73 -10.45 5.43
CA ARG A 42 15.26 -10.92 4.14
C ARG A 42 16.20 -9.89 3.52
N GLU A 43 15.84 -8.61 3.55
CA GLU A 43 16.70 -7.55 3.04
C GLU A 43 17.96 -7.33 3.88
N LEU A 44 17.88 -7.43 5.20
CA LEU A 44 19.07 -7.39 6.06
C LEU A 44 20.09 -8.47 5.65
N GLY A 45 19.64 -9.70 5.38
CA GLY A 45 20.51 -10.76 4.89
C GLY A 45 21.15 -10.45 3.54
N ARG A 46 20.40 -9.83 2.61
CA ARG A 46 20.90 -9.41 1.30
C ARG A 46 21.93 -8.29 1.41
N LEU A 47 21.66 -7.28 2.22
CA LEU A 47 22.58 -6.16 2.48
C LEU A 47 23.88 -6.63 3.12
N GLU A 48 23.80 -7.59 4.06
CA GLU A 48 24.99 -8.17 4.70
C GLU A 48 25.80 -9.01 3.71
N ALA A 49 25.15 -9.85 2.91
CA ALA A 49 25.80 -10.63 1.86
C ALA A 49 26.45 -9.74 0.79
N ALA A 50 25.87 -8.56 0.51
CA ALA A 50 26.42 -7.56 -0.40
C ALA A 50 27.54 -6.69 0.21
N GLY A 51 27.89 -6.88 1.48
CA GLY A 51 28.93 -6.10 2.15
C GLY A 51 28.55 -4.62 2.38
N LEU A 52 27.25 -4.31 2.39
CA LEU A 52 26.75 -2.95 2.64
C LEU A 52 26.52 -2.69 4.13
N ILE A 53 26.28 -3.74 4.90
CA ILE A 53 26.17 -3.72 6.36
C ILE A 53 26.98 -4.86 6.97
N ARG A 54 27.24 -4.79 8.28
CA ARG A 54 27.76 -5.94 9.04
C ARG A 54 27.04 -6.13 10.36
N GLY A 55 26.95 -7.37 10.81
CA GLY A 55 26.57 -7.68 12.18
C GLY A 55 27.64 -7.27 13.20
N LEU A 56 27.21 -6.65 14.29
CA LEU A 56 28.05 -6.36 15.44
C LEU A 56 28.08 -7.56 16.41
N PRO A 57 29.23 -7.83 17.05
CA PRO A 57 29.31 -8.82 18.12
C PRO A 57 28.41 -8.42 19.29
N ALA A 58 27.69 -9.37 19.87
CA ALA A 58 26.94 -9.14 21.10
C ALA A 58 27.90 -8.75 22.23
N LYS A 59 27.54 -7.74 23.04
CA LYS A 59 28.33 -7.31 24.20
C LYS A 59 28.46 -8.39 25.28
N GLU A 60 27.51 -9.33 25.35
CA GLU A 60 27.52 -10.48 26.26
C GLU A 60 27.04 -11.74 25.52
N PRO A 61 27.82 -12.86 25.55
CA PRO A 61 27.43 -14.09 24.88
C PRO A 61 26.32 -14.80 25.65
N ALA A 62 25.06 -14.58 25.23
CA ALA A 62 23.90 -15.34 25.69
C ALA A 62 23.13 -15.92 24.49
N ARG A 63 22.53 -17.10 24.69
CA ARG A 63 21.76 -17.81 23.66
C ARG A 63 20.52 -16.97 23.29
N GLY A 64 20.40 -16.57 22.02
CA GLY A 64 19.28 -15.75 21.51
C GLY A 64 19.54 -14.24 21.45
N GLN A 65 20.79 -13.79 21.54
CA GLN A 65 21.14 -12.37 21.50
C GLN A 65 20.76 -11.68 20.18
N LYS A 66 20.37 -10.42 20.32
CA LYS A 66 20.06 -9.50 19.23
C LYS A 66 21.33 -9.22 18.42
N LYS A 67 21.30 -9.54 17.13
CA LYS A 67 22.34 -9.14 16.19
C LYS A 67 22.08 -7.69 15.78
N ASP A 68 22.85 -6.76 16.32
CA ASP A 68 22.85 -5.36 15.87
C ASP A 68 23.57 -5.25 14.53
N TYR A 69 23.10 -4.34 13.69
CA TYR A 69 23.73 -4.06 12.40
C TYR A 69 24.26 -2.63 12.36
N GLU A 70 25.40 -2.47 11.69
CA GLU A 70 25.91 -1.16 11.30
C GLU A 70 26.17 -1.10 9.79
N VAL A 71 26.07 0.11 9.24
CA VAL A 71 26.29 0.37 7.82
C VAL A 71 27.77 0.57 7.53
N LEU A 72 28.28 -0.13 6.52
CA LEU A 72 29.65 -0.04 6.05
C LEU A 72 29.85 1.16 5.10
N PRO A 73 31.10 1.58 4.80
CA PRO A 73 31.37 2.64 3.83
C PRO A 73 30.66 2.42 2.49
N ALA A 74 30.70 1.19 1.95
CA ALA A 74 29.99 0.82 0.72
C ALA A 74 28.47 1.04 0.80
N GLY A 75 27.85 0.81 1.97
CA GLY A 75 26.44 1.10 2.18
C GLY A 75 26.10 2.59 2.19
N ARG A 76 27.02 3.44 2.68
CA ARG A 76 26.87 4.91 2.61
C ARG A 76 27.02 5.42 1.17
N GLU A 77 27.99 4.90 0.44
CA GLU A 77 28.22 5.22 -0.98
C GLU A 77 27.00 4.83 -1.83
N GLU A 78 26.46 3.63 -1.60
CA GLU A 78 25.25 3.15 -2.28
C GLU A 78 24.06 4.07 -2.01
N LEU A 79 23.85 4.47 -0.76
CA LEU A 79 22.76 5.39 -0.42
C LEU A 79 22.95 6.76 -1.07
N GLY A 80 24.18 7.29 -1.09
CA GLY A 80 24.50 8.56 -1.75
C GLY A 80 24.30 8.50 -3.27
N ARG A 81 24.67 7.38 -3.90
CA ARG A 81 24.41 7.13 -5.32
C ARG A 81 22.90 7.10 -5.59
N TRP A 82 22.14 6.39 -4.76
CA TRP A 82 20.70 6.25 -4.92
C TRP A 82 19.97 7.59 -4.78
N THR A 83 20.30 8.41 -3.78
CA THR A 83 19.65 9.72 -3.59
C THR A 83 19.99 10.73 -4.70
N ALA A 84 21.15 10.58 -5.36
CA ALA A 84 21.53 11.40 -6.51
C ALA A 84 20.94 10.92 -7.84
N THR A 85 20.34 9.73 -7.88
CA THR A 85 19.80 9.16 -9.12
C THR A 85 18.48 9.83 -9.48
N SER A 86 18.41 10.41 -10.67
CA SER A 86 17.14 10.95 -11.20
C SER A 86 16.12 9.84 -11.42
N GLN A 87 14.85 10.10 -11.11
CA GLN A 87 13.76 9.15 -11.27
C GLN A 87 12.59 9.86 -11.94
N ASP A 88 11.97 9.20 -12.91
CA ASP A 88 10.73 9.69 -13.48
C ASP A 88 9.57 9.53 -12.47
N PRO A 89 8.58 10.44 -12.51
CA PRO A 89 7.35 10.25 -11.75
C PRO A 89 6.71 8.91 -12.11
N LYS A 90 6.36 8.13 -11.10
CA LYS A 90 5.64 6.88 -11.34
C LYS A 90 4.18 7.18 -11.64
N PRO A 91 3.58 6.51 -12.65
CA PRO A 91 2.14 6.58 -12.86
C PRO A 91 1.41 6.18 -11.60
N TYR A 92 0.46 7.02 -11.20
CA TYR A 92 -0.41 6.73 -10.08
C TYR A 92 -1.47 5.70 -10.48
N ARG A 93 -1.52 4.58 -9.79
CA ARG A 93 -2.43 3.46 -10.07
C ARG A 93 -3.15 3.08 -8.79
N ASP A 94 -4.43 3.42 -8.73
CA ASP A 94 -5.28 3.11 -7.59
C ASP A 94 -6.48 2.26 -8.01
N ALA A 95 -6.69 1.15 -7.30
CA ALA A 95 -7.74 0.20 -7.61
C ALA A 95 -9.15 0.76 -7.31
N LEU A 96 -9.30 1.65 -6.33
CA LEU A 96 -10.57 2.27 -5.99
C LEU A 96 -11.07 3.15 -7.15
N LEU A 97 -10.18 3.93 -7.75
CA LEU A 97 -10.50 4.77 -8.91
C LEU A 97 -10.95 3.93 -10.12
N LEU A 98 -10.25 2.81 -10.37
CA LEU A 98 -10.64 1.88 -11.43
C LEU A 98 -11.99 1.20 -11.14
N ARG A 99 -12.26 0.84 -9.87
CA ARG A 99 -13.54 0.27 -9.44
C ARG A 99 -14.69 1.27 -9.61
N LEU A 100 -14.48 2.56 -9.34
CA LEU A 100 -15.47 3.60 -9.63
C LEU A 100 -15.78 3.68 -11.13
N ARG A 101 -14.76 3.66 -11.97
CA ARG A 101 -14.93 3.63 -13.42
C ARG A 101 -15.73 2.39 -13.87
N ALA A 102 -15.45 1.22 -13.31
CA ALA A 102 -16.18 0.00 -13.62
C ALA A 102 -17.64 0.08 -13.16
N ALA A 103 -17.90 0.65 -11.98
CA ALA A 103 -19.25 0.81 -11.42
C ALA A 103 -20.16 1.67 -12.30
N ALA A 104 -19.62 2.62 -13.06
CA ALA A 104 -20.38 3.37 -14.06
C ALA A 104 -20.95 2.49 -15.20
N VAL A 105 -20.41 1.28 -15.38
CA VAL A 105 -20.86 0.32 -16.41
C VAL A 105 -21.71 -0.80 -15.80
N VAL A 106 -21.32 -1.31 -14.62
CA VAL A 106 -21.92 -2.51 -14.02
C VAL A 106 -22.83 -2.25 -12.81
N GLY A 107 -23.01 -0.98 -12.43
CA GLY A 107 -23.76 -0.58 -11.24
C GLY A 107 -22.89 -0.35 -10.02
N THR A 108 -23.48 0.28 -8.99
CA THR A 108 -22.78 0.82 -7.81
C THR A 108 -22.96 0.00 -6.54
N ALA A 109 -23.58 -1.18 -6.63
CA ALA A 109 -23.90 -2.03 -5.50
C ALA A 109 -22.68 -2.28 -4.58
N GLY A 110 -22.84 -1.95 -3.29
CA GLY A 110 -21.81 -2.13 -2.26
C GLY A 110 -20.65 -1.13 -2.28
N LEU A 111 -20.51 -0.30 -3.33
CA LEU A 111 -19.38 0.63 -3.45
C LEU A 111 -19.46 1.80 -2.48
N ARG A 112 -20.67 2.27 -2.14
CA ARG A 112 -20.86 3.34 -1.13
C ARG A 112 -20.28 2.96 0.24
N VAL A 113 -20.57 1.74 0.71
CA VAL A 113 -20.07 1.22 2.01
C VAL A 113 -18.55 1.13 2.00
N ASP A 114 -17.97 0.74 0.87
CA ASP A 114 -16.51 0.66 0.73
C ASP A 114 -15.87 2.06 0.71
N LEU A 115 -16.49 3.05 0.04
CA LEU A 115 -16.06 4.45 0.07
C LEU A 115 -16.12 5.05 1.48
N GLU A 116 -17.18 4.78 2.25
CA GLU A 116 -17.31 5.19 3.66
C GLU A 116 -16.17 4.59 4.50
N ARG A 117 -15.91 3.29 4.35
CA ARG A 117 -14.79 2.61 5.02
C ARG A 117 -13.44 3.24 4.65
N HIS A 118 -13.22 3.53 3.37
CA HIS A 118 -12.00 4.21 2.92
C HIS A 118 -11.86 5.58 3.58
N LEU A 119 -12.93 6.38 3.63
CA LEU A 119 -12.92 7.69 4.27
C LEU A 119 -12.51 7.58 5.74
N GLU A 120 -13.10 6.66 6.50
CA GLU A 120 -12.74 6.43 7.90
C GLU A 120 -11.27 6.01 8.10
N LEU A 121 -10.70 5.25 7.16
CA LEU A 121 -9.30 4.83 7.23
C LEU A 121 -8.35 6.02 6.96
N HIS A 122 -8.62 6.80 5.91
CA HIS A 122 -7.84 7.98 5.55
C HIS A 122 -7.95 9.08 6.61
N GLU A 123 -9.12 9.28 7.22
CA GLU A 123 -9.29 10.25 8.31
C GLU A 123 -8.50 9.87 9.56
N ARG A 124 -8.49 8.58 9.93
CA ARG A 124 -7.66 8.09 11.04
C ARG A 124 -6.18 8.30 10.75
N GLN A 125 -5.73 7.99 9.54
CA GLN A 125 -4.34 8.17 9.16
C GLN A 125 -3.92 9.66 9.15
N LEU A 126 -4.79 10.54 8.65
CA LEU A 126 -4.58 11.99 8.66
C LEU A 126 -4.48 12.53 10.09
N ALA A 127 -5.34 12.07 11.00
CA ALA A 127 -5.29 12.45 12.41
C ALA A 127 -3.95 12.03 13.04
N GLU A 128 -3.51 10.79 12.80
CA GLU A 128 -2.21 10.30 13.27
C GLU A 128 -1.05 11.19 12.76
N TYR A 129 -1.03 11.52 11.46
CA TYR A 129 0.02 12.37 10.88
C TYR A 129 0.04 13.78 11.49
N ARG A 130 -1.12 14.35 11.80
CA ARG A 130 -1.20 15.66 12.47
C ARG A 130 -0.68 15.60 13.91
N GLU A 131 -1.03 14.56 14.66
CA GLU A 131 -0.48 14.36 16.01
C GLU A 131 1.04 14.21 16.00
N ILE A 132 1.59 13.52 15.01
CA ILE A 132 3.05 13.40 14.81
C ILE A 132 3.65 14.75 14.44
N GLU A 133 3.01 15.52 13.57
CA GLU A 133 3.47 16.85 13.15
C GLU A 133 3.61 17.77 14.36
N GLU A 134 2.59 17.82 15.21
CA GLU A 134 2.59 18.63 16.43
C GLU A 134 3.65 18.17 17.45
N ARG A 135 3.81 16.85 17.62
CA ARG A 135 4.74 16.27 18.60
C ARG A 135 6.20 16.40 18.18
N ASP A 136 6.51 16.06 16.93
CA ASP A 136 7.88 15.85 16.47
C ASP A 136 8.46 17.07 15.74
N PHE A 137 7.62 18.01 15.31
CA PHE A 137 8.03 19.22 14.58
C PHE A 137 7.46 20.51 15.20
N PRO A 138 7.69 20.77 16.50
CA PRO A 138 7.24 22.00 17.15
C PRO A 138 7.95 23.24 16.58
N PRO A 139 7.36 24.44 16.73
CA PRO A 139 8.00 25.69 16.32
C PRO A 139 9.42 25.84 16.89
N GLY A 140 10.38 26.18 16.04
CA GLY A 140 11.80 26.36 16.42
C GLY A 140 12.70 25.14 16.16
N LYS A 141 12.16 24.00 15.74
CA LYS A 141 12.94 22.86 15.26
C LYS A 141 13.15 22.96 13.74
N ASP A 142 14.23 23.63 13.32
CA ASP A 142 14.39 24.10 11.94
C ASP A 142 15.71 23.68 11.25
N SER A 143 16.45 22.73 11.83
CA SER A 143 17.68 22.25 11.22
C SER A 143 17.42 21.70 9.80
N PRO A 144 18.41 21.74 8.88
CA PRO A 144 18.20 21.21 7.53
C PRO A 144 17.67 19.77 7.50
N GLU A 145 18.13 18.92 8.43
CA GLU A 145 17.64 17.54 8.58
C GLU A 145 16.19 17.49 9.05
N ASP A 146 15.82 18.32 10.02
CA ASP A 146 14.44 18.40 10.52
C ASP A 146 13.49 18.90 9.43
N ARG A 147 13.89 19.89 8.64
CA ARG A 147 13.11 20.38 7.49
C ARG A 147 12.88 19.29 6.44
N LEU A 148 13.91 18.50 6.14
CA LEU A 148 13.77 17.37 5.22
C LEU A 148 12.82 16.31 5.77
N ARG A 149 12.98 15.91 7.04
CA ARG A 149 12.07 14.95 7.69
C ARG A 149 10.63 15.46 7.75
N HIS A 150 10.44 16.74 8.07
CA HIS A 150 9.12 17.37 8.10
C HIS A 150 8.49 17.39 6.70
N LEU A 151 9.26 17.68 5.65
CA LEU A 151 8.78 17.69 4.27
C LEU A 151 8.21 16.32 3.86
N VAL A 152 8.82 15.23 4.33
CA VAL A 152 8.30 13.88 4.09
C VAL A 152 6.94 13.70 4.78
N LEU A 153 6.81 14.08 6.06
CA LEU A 153 5.52 14.06 6.80
C LEU A 153 4.45 14.92 6.16
N ARG A 154 4.81 16.12 5.70
CA ARG A 154 3.92 17.00 4.94
C ARG A 154 3.37 16.32 3.71
N GLY A 155 4.19 15.59 2.96
CA GLY A 155 3.73 14.80 1.81
C GLY A 155 2.66 13.77 2.19
N GLY A 156 2.79 13.11 3.34
CA GLY A 156 1.76 12.21 3.88
C GLY A 156 0.48 12.95 4.25
N VAL A 157 0.58 14.06 4.99
CA VAL A 157 -0.57 14.90 5.37
C VAL A 157 -1.32 15.42 4.14
N ASP A 158 -0.60 15.89 3.13
CA ASP A 158 -1.19 16.45 1.92
C ASP A 158 -1.89 15.36 1.09
N LEU A 159 -1.32 14.15 1.01
CA LEU A 159 -1.94 13.01 0.34
C LEU A 159 -3.21 12.53 1.05
N GLU A 160 -3.18 12.39 2.37
CA GLU A 160 -4.37 11.99 3.15
C GLU A 160 -5.44 13.08 3.14
N THR A 161 -5.04 14.35 3.10
CA THR A 161 -5.96 15.48 2.92
C THR A 161 -6.65 15.40 1.55
N PHE A 162 -5.91 15.12 0.49
CA PHE A 162 -6.49 14.89 -0.83
C PHE A 162 -7.52 13.75 -0.81
N TRP A 163 -7.17 12.60 -0.23
CA TRP A 163 -8.05 11.44 -0.19
C TRP A 163 -9.34 11.69 0.59
N THR A 164 -9.23 12.28 1.79
CA THR A 164 -10.39 12.58 2.61
C THR A 164 -11.33 13.58 1.93
N GLN A 165 -10.79 14.61 1.27
CA GLN A 165 -11.60 15.58 0.51
C GLN A 165 -12.28 14.91 -0.70
N TRP A 166 -11.53 14.15 -1.48
CA TRP A 166 -12.06 13.48 -2.66
C TRP A 166 -13.12 12.43 -2.31
N LEU A 167 -12.92 11.64 -1.26
CA LEU A 167 -13.88 10.63 -0.81
C LEU A 167 -15.19 11.25 -0.29
N ARG A 168 -15.11 12.39 0.40
CA ARG A 168 -16.29 13.15 0.82
C ARG A 168 -17.10 13.61 -0.38
N HIS A 169 -16.44 14.20 -1.39
CA HIS A 169 -17.11 14.58 -2.63
C HIS A 169 -17.69 13.35 -3.36
N ALA A 170 -16.94 12.26 -3.48
CA ALA A 170 -17.45 11.03 -4.11
C ALA A 170 -18.70 10.49 -3.40
N LEU A 171 -18.77 10.54 -2.06
CA LEU A 171 -19.94 10.11 -1.30
C LEU A 171 -21.16 11.03 -1.46
N GLU A 172 -20.94 12.33 -1.67
CA GLU A 172 -22.00 13.29 -2.02
C GLU A 172 -22.62 12.90 -3.37
N GLU A 173 -21.81 12.66 -4.40
CA GLU A 173 -22.29 12.22 -5.73
C GLU A 173 -23.11 10.92 -5.63
N PHE A 174 -22.66 9.95 -4.82
CA PHE A 174 -23.40 8.69 -4.60
C PHE A 174 -24.76 8.87 -3.90
N THR A 175 -24.96 9.97 -3.18
CA THR A 175 -26.25 10.29 -2.56
C THR A 175 -27.23 10.87 -3.59
N GLU A 176 -26.72 11.47 -4.66
CA GLU A 176 -27.50 12.05 -5.76
C GLU A 176 -27.75 11.07 -6.91
N LEU A 177 -26.98 9.97 -6.99
CA LEU A 177 -27.23 8.91 -7.96
C LEU A 177 -28.63 8.30 -7.73
N PRO A 178 -29.45 8.13 -8.79
CA PRO A 178 -30.74 7.48 -8.65
C PRO A 178 -30.53 6.11 -8.01
N GLY A 179 -31.03 5.94 -6.78
CA GLY A 179 -31.00 4.65 -6.10
C GLY A 179 -31.66 3.58 -6.97
N GLU A 180 -31.26 2.33 -6.79
CA GLU A 180 -31.87 1.12 -7.35
C GLU A 180 -33.38 1.02 -6.99
N GLN A 181 -34.21 1.93 -7.51
CA GLN A 181 -35.66 1.92 -7.44
C GLN A 181 -36.22 1.36 -8.74
N THR A 182 -35.75 0.21 -9.19
CA THR A 182 -36.38 -0.64 -10.22
C THR A 182 -35.62 -1.95 -10.10
N GLU A 183 -36.07 -2.94 -9.33
CA GLU A 183 -36.88 -4.05 -9.84
C GLU A 183 -37.44 -4.88 -8.66
N ARG A 184 -38.56 -4.47 -8.06
CA ARG A 184 -39.53 -5.38 -7.39
C ARG A 184 -40.95 -4.82 -7.51
N SER A 185 -41.37 -4.52 -8.73
CA SER A 185 -42.78 -4.37 -9.07
C SER A 185 -43.01 -5.08 -10.40
N GLY A 186 -43.76 -6.18 -10.38
CA GLY A 186 -44.11 -6.96 -11.57
C GLY A 186 -43.58 -8.40 -11.57
N GLN A 187 -44.00 -9.22 -10.61
CA GLN A 187 -44.02 -10.67 -10.82
C GLN A 187 -45.47 -11.15 -10.69
N ASP A 188 -46.30 -10.73 -11.66
CA ASP A 188 -47.54 -11.40 -12.05
C ASP A 188 -47.36 -11.81 -13.51
N GLY A 189 -47.13 -13.11 -13.71
CA GLY A 189 -46.79 -13.71 -14.99
C GLY A 189 -46.92 -15.22 -14.89
N GLU A 190 -48.17 -15.63 -14.71
CA GLU A 190 -48.68 -16.99 -14.75
C GLU A 190 -48.10 -17.80 -15.92
N LEU A 191 -47.53 -18.98 -15.65
CA LEU A 191 -47.24 -20.00 -16.66
C LEU A 191 -47.99 -21.29 -16.29
N PRO A 192 -48.75 -21.91 -17.22
CA PRO A 192 -49.48 -23.13 -16.95
C PRO A 192 -48.60 -24.37 -17.15
N GLY A 193 -48.77 -25.33 -16.24
CA GLY A 193 -48.83 -26.79 -16.45
C GLY A 193 -47.79 -27.48 -17.34
N GLY A 194 -47.02 -28.40 -16.73
CA GLY A 194 -46.31 -29.44 -17.46
C GLY A 194 -45.45 -30.30 -16.54
N GLY A 195 -46.08 -31.27 -15.86
CA GLY A 195 -45.37 -32.24 -15.04
C GLY A 195 -44.63 -33.28 -15.87
N VAL A 196 -43.43 -33.66 -15.44
CA VAL A 196 -42.87 -35.01 -15.59
C VAL A 196 -42.06 -35.32 -14.33
N GLU A 197 -42.42 -36.42 -13.68
CA GLU A 197 -41.76 -37.00 -12.51
C GLU A 197 -40.67 -38.01 -12.92
N LEU A 198 -39.50 -37.86 -12.26
CA LEU A 198 -38.59 -38.90 -11.71
C LEU A 198 -37.72 -39.75 -12.66
N PRO A 199 -36.65 -40.47 -12.19
CA PRO A 199 -36.08 -40.57 -10.82
C PRO A 199 -34.52 -40.50 -10.71
N GLY A 200 -34.03 -40.24 -9.48
CA GLY A 200 -33.03 -41.05 -8.74
C GLY A 200 -31.55 -41.19 -9.18
N GLY A 201 -30.64 -41.07 -8.20
CA GLY A 201 -29.24 -41.59 -8.24
C GLY A 201 -28.20 -40.51 -7.89
N ASP A 202 -27.78 -40.38 -6.63
CA ASP A 202 -26.68 -41.08 -5.95
C ASP A 202 -25.26 -40.53 -6.26
N GLN A 203 -24.68 -39.97 -5.19
CA GLN A 203 -23.26 -39.90 -4.79
C GLN A 203 -22.15 -39.26 -5.65
N GLY A 204 -21.39 -38.39 -4.97
CA GLY A 204 -20.01 -38.07 -5.35
C GLY A 204 -19.42 -36.84 -4.64
N SER A 205 -18.88 -37.01 -3.43
CA SER A 205 -17.71 -36.22 -2.98
C SER A 205 -16.46 -36.77 -3.69
N PRO A 206 -15.48 -35.94 -4.09
CA PRO A 206 -14.38 -35.54 -3.20
C PRO A 206 -14.01 -34.05 -3.35
N GLY A 207 -13.49 -33.35 -2.33
CA GLY A 207 -12.10 -33.47 -1.89
C GLY A 207 -11.15 -32.75 -2.86
N GLY A 208 -10.61 -31.59 -2.48
CA GLY A 208 -9.54 -30.93 -3.24
C GLY A 208 -9.38 -29.44 -2.95
N VAL A 209 -8.59 -29.11 -1.93
CA VAL A 209 -7.85 -27.83 -1.89
C VAL A 209 -6.71 -27.94 -2.89
N PRO A 210 -6.46 -26.90 -3.70
CA PRO A 210 -5.11 -26.32 -3.73
C PRO A 210 -5.21 -24.79 -3.62
N GLU A 211 -4.45 -24.16 -2.73
CA GLU A 211 -3.02 -23.85 -2.85
C GLU A 211 -2.78 -22.54 -3.60
N SER A 212 -1.92 -21.74 -2.98
CA SER A 212 -1.48 -20.39 -3.28
C SER A 212 -0.93 -20.17 -4.68
N LEU A 213 -1.25 -19.01 -5.28
CA LEU A 213 -0.41 -18.25 -6.21
C LEU A 213 -0.79 -16.76 -6.03
N GLY A 214 0.08 -15.80 -5.67
CA GLY A 214 1.53 -15.76 -5.81
C GLY A 214 1.90 -15.48 -7.26
N GLY A 215 1.59 -14.30 -7.77
CA GLY A 215 1.91 -13.90 -9.14
C GLY A 215 1.95 -12.39 -9.31
N GLU A 216 3.13 -11.81 -9.08
CA GLU A 216 3.49 -10.49 -9.60
C GLU A 216 3.48 -10.57 -11.13
N ALA A 217 2.51 -9.90 -11.76
CA ALA A 217 2.48 -9.73 -13.20
C ALA A 217 3.36 -8.54 -13.59
N GLU A 218 4.61 -8.82 -13.94
CA GLU A 218 5.38 -7.96 -14.83
C GLU A 218 4.70 -7.99 -16.20
N LEU A 219 4.07 -6.88 -16.60
CA LEU A 219 3.59 -6.69 -17.95
C LEU A 219 4.52 -5.70 -18.66
N HIS A 220 5.22 -6.25 -19.66
CA HIS A 220 6.01 -5.54 -20.65
C HIS A 220 5.24 -4.36 -21.28
N GLY A 221 5.95 -3.25 -21.45
CA GLY A 221 5.48 -2.09 -22.19
C GLY A 221 5.21 -2.45 -23.64
N GLY A 222 3.94 -2.43 -24.02
CA GLY A 222 3.50 -2.26 -25.40
C GLY A 222 3.17 -0.79 -25.63
N GLU A 223 3.87 -0.16 -26.56
CA GLU A 223 3.52 1.15 -27.10
C GLU A 223 2.14 1.07 -27.74
N ALA A 224 1.21 1.93 -27.29
CA ALA A 224 -0.08 2.12 -27.93
C ALA A 224 -0.05 3.44 -28.72
N GLU A 225 0.16 3.33 -30.03
CA GLU A 225 -0.08 4.41 -30.99
C GLU A 225 -1.55 4.85 -30.96
N TRP A 226 -1.78 6.15 -30.78
CA TRP A 226 -3.11 6.77 -30.88
C TRP A 226 -3.40 7.17 -32.34
N PRO A 227 -4.58 6.85 -32.90
CA PRO A 227 -4.92 7.25 -34.26
C PRO A 227 -5.48 8.69 -34.31
N GLY A 228 -4.92 9.49 -35.21
CA GLY A 228 -5.69 10.44 -36.02
C GLY A 228 -5.85 11.88 -35.50
N ARG A 229 -4.95 12.77 -35.93
CA ARG A 229 -5.37 14.06 -36.50
C ARG A 229 -4.65 14.25 -37.84
N GLY A 230 -5.41 14.15 -38.92
CA GLY A 230 -5.02 14.68 -40.22
C GLY A 230 -5.09 16.21 -40.23
N PRO A 231 -4.45 16.87 -41.22
CA PRO A 231 -4.23 18.31 -41.21
C PRO A 231 -5.40 19.07 -41.84
N GLU A 232 -5.74 20.21 -41.24
CA GLU A 232 -6.17 21.43 -41.94
C GLU A 232 -5.52 22.63 -41.26
#